data_AF-A0A7V4KD13-F1
#
_entry.id   AF-A0A7V4KD13-F1
#
_cell.length_a   1.000
_cell.length_b   1.000
_cell.length_c   1.000
_cell.angle_alpha   90.00
_cell.angle_beta   90.00
_cell.angle_gamma   90.00
#
_symmetry.space_group_name_H-M   'P 1'
#
loop_
_entity.id
_entity.type
_entity.pdbx_description
1 polymer ?
#
loop_
_entity_poly.entity_id
_entity_poly.type
_entity_poly.pdbx_seq_one_letter_code
_entity_poly.pdbx_strand_id
1 'polypeptide(L)'
;PKDMIAMVWGYEANHPFDEKCTLYSESGLSFYVCPGTSTWNTFIGRADNAIENIKNAVYNGYKHGAIGVLTTDWGDNGHPQHLPFSWIGFSLSAALSWNLAGIGTEELLNSINLHIFETEKPLADVIYKLGRLHNALPYTPNGTPYFYAFIFPDRFSQNEKLREINEETLDKLKDKLKEIKEDLCSLSLEDKHLENIVEQVVNNIEFAKLGMQVLSFLKTYGSIESVPDNEWNKFDTDLERVLEDYRRIWLKWNRPGGLEQSIFKLTRIRRVRNGDRRGLIF
;
A
#
# COMPACT_ATOMS: atom_id res chain seq x y z
N PRO A 1 1.64 -33.94 -2.80
CA PRO A 1 2.06 -34.59 -4.06
C PRO A 1 3.56 -34.39 -4.27
N LYS A 2 4.31 -35.40 -4.73
CA LYS A 2 5.78 -35.34 -4.77
C LYS A 2 6.34 -34.50 -5.93
N ASP A 3 5.49 -34.18 -6.89
CA ASP A 3 5.74 -33.43 -8.13
C ASP A 3 5.30 -31.96 -8.03
N MET A 4 4.88 -31.51 -6.85
CA MET A 4 4.48 -30.12 -6.60
C MET A 4 5.55 -29.37 -5.82
N ILE A 5 5.69 -28.09 -6.15
CA ILE A 5 6.48 -27.13 -5.39
C ILE A 5 5.53 -26.38 -4.46
N ALA A 6 5.82 -26.39 -3.16
CA ALA A 6 5.01 -25.69 -2.17
C ALA A 6 5.30 -24.19 -2.17
N MET A 7 4.28 -23.38 -1.88
CA MET A 7 4.37 -21.91 -1.83
C MET A 7 4.13 -21.44 -0.39
N VAL A 8 5.20 -21.11 0.33
CA VAL A 8 5.14 -20.66 1.73
C VAL A 8 4.87 -19.16 1.74
N TRP A 9 3.62 -18.75 1.87
CA TRP A 9 3.21 -17.36 1.78
C TRP A 9 2.99 -16.71 3.16
N GLY A 10 3.44 -15.46 3.27
CA GLY A 10 3.36 -14.67 4.49
C GLY A 10 3.78 -13.22 4.23
N TYR A 11 2.97 -12.26 4.71
CA TYR A 11 3.10 -10.86 4.27
C TYR A 11 3.33 -9.86 5.40
N GLU A 12 3.26 -10.28 6.65
CA GLU A 12 3.55 -9.43 7.80
C GLU A 12 5.02 -9.61 8.21
N ALA A 13 5.64 -8.55 8.71
CA ALA A 13 7.04 -8.54 9.12
C ALA A 13 7.39 -9.69 10.09
N ASN A 14 6.45 -10.04 10.97
CA ASN A 14 6.57 -11.10 11.97
C ASN A 14 5.99 -12.45 11.53
N HIS A 15 5.73 -12.67 10.24
CA HIS A 15 5.27 -13.98 9.76
C HIS A 15 6.31 -15.05 10.16
N PRO A 16 5.89 -16.20 10.72
CA PRO A 16 6.80 -17.18 11.31
C PRO A 16 7.47 -18.05 10.23
N PHE A 17 8.25 -17.44 9.32
CA PHE A 17 8.91 -18.15 8.23
C PHE A 17 9.87 -19.24 8.72
N ASP A 18 10.55 -19.06 9.85
CA ASP A 18 11.44 -20.10 10.41
C ASP A 18 10.67 -21.41 10.69
N GLU A 19 9.57 -21.31 11.45
CA GLU A 19 8.72 -22.46 11.77
C GLU A 19 8.07 -23.06 10.53
N LYS A 20 7.54 -22.20 9.64
CA LYS A 20 6.85 -22.65 8.42
C LYS A 20 7.79 -23.36 7.46
N CYS A 21 8.97 -22.79 7.21
CA CYS A 21 9.97 -23.40 6.32
C CYS A 21 10.52 -24.71 6.89
N THR A 22 10.66 -24.83 8.22
CA THR A 22 11.06 -26.09 8.87
C THR A 22 10.13 -27.24 8.48
N LEU A 23 8.81 -27.02 8.54
CA LEU A 23 7.82 -28.05 8.19
C LEU A 23 7.96 -28.53 6.74
N TYR A 24 8.23 -27.62 5.79
CA TYR A 24 8.42 -27.99 4.39
C TYR A 24 9.75 -28.71 4.15
N SER A 25 10.83 -28.23 4.79
CA SER A 25 12.14 -28.88 4.73
C SER A 25 12.09 -30.33 5.25
N GLU A 26 11.47 -30.55 6.41
CA GLU A 26 11.30 -31.87 7.02
C GLU A 26 10.40 -32.80 6.20
N SER A 27 9.46 -32.25 5.44
CA SER A 27 8.60 -33.03 4.55
C SER A 27 9.32 -33.55 3.28
N GLY A 28 10.52 -33.04 2.99
CA GLY A 28 11.28 -33.35 1.79
C GLY A 28 10.69 -32.77 0.49
N LEU A 29 9.73 -31.84 0.59
CA LEU A 29 9.15 -31.14 -0.55
C LEU A 29 10.01 -29.94 -0.94
N SER A 30 10.14 -29.69 -2.25
CA SER A 30 10.68 -28.42 -2.72
C SER A 30 9.68 -27.29 -2.46
N PHE A 31 10.18 -26.12 -2.08
CA PHE A 31 9.32 -24.98 -1.76
C PHE A 31 9.95 -23.63 -2.11
N TYR A 32 9.08 -22.64 -2.34
CA TYR A 32 9.43 -21.22 -2.43
C TYR A 32 8.93 -20.50 -1.18
N VAL A 33 9.64 -19.45 -0.78
CA VAL A 33 9.08 -18.44 0.12
C VAL A 33 8.42 -17.34 -0.69
N CYS A 34 7.27 -16.86 -0.23
CA CYS A 34 6.43 -15.91 -0.95
C CYS A 34 6.14 -14.66 -0.08
N PRO A 35 7.13 -13.77 0.12
CA PRO A 35 6.92 -12.48 0.77
C PRO A 35 6.12 -11.54 -0.13
N GLY A 36 5.87 -10.30 0.32
CA GLY A 36 5.19 -9.34 -0.53
C GLY A 36 5.52 -7.87 -0.32
N THR A 37 5.23 -7.09 -1.37
CA THR A 37 5.46 -5.65 -1.50
C THR A 37 4.71 -4.82 -0.46
N SER A 38 3.66 -5.39 0.15
CA SER A 38 2.82 -4.73 1.16
C SER A 38 2.16 -3.44 0.68
N THR A 39 1.84 -3.37 -0.61
CA THR A 39 1.22 -2.19 -1.26
C THR A 39 -0.28 -2.34 -1.50
N TRP A 40 -0.84 -3.53 -1.33
CA TRP A 40 -2.29 -3.75 -1.36
C TRP A 40 -2.96 -3.36 -0.05
N ASN A 41 -4.27 -3.08 -0.11
CA ASN A 41 -5.05 -2.58 1.03
C ASN A 41 -4.44 -1.33 1.72
N THR A 42 -3.73 -0.54 0.94
CA THR A 42 -3.16 0.76 1.31
C THR A 42 -3.15 1.63 0.05
N PHE A 43 -3.08 2.94 0.23
CA PHE A 43 -2.90 3.88 -0.88
C PHE A 43 -1.43 4.26 -1.06
N ILE A 44 -0.64 4.30 0.02
CA ILE A 44 0.74 4.79 -0.02
C ILE A 44 1.76 3.78 0.52
N GLY A 45 1.41 2.48 0.51
CA GLY A 45 2.29 1.38 0.91
C GLY A 45 2.41 1.16 2.42
N ARG A 46 3.12 0.08 2.78
CA ARG A 46 3.65 -0.24 4.12
C ARG A 46 5.11 -0.65 3.96
N ALA A 47 5.96 0.30 3.60
CA ALA A 47 7.30 0.03 3.06
C ALA A 47 8.24 -0.61 4.09
N ASP A 48 8.11 -0.27 5.37
CA ASP A 48 8.82 -0.92 6.46
C ASP A 48 8.38 -2.37 6.66
N ASN A 49 7.07 -2.65 6.62
CA ASN A 49 6.56 -4.01 6.63
C ASN A 49 7.07 -4.80 5.42
N ALA A 50 7.10 -4.18 4.22
CA ALA A 50 7.66 -4.77 3.01
C ALA A 50 9.11 -5.24 3.23
N ILE A 51 9.94 -4.34 3.75
CA ILE A 51 11.36 -4.62 4.00
C ILE A 51 11.53 -5.79 4.96
N GLU A 52 10.86 -5.75 6.10
CA GLU A 52 11.07 -6.74 7.15
C GLU A 52 10.45 -8.10 6.80
N ASN A 53 9.28 -8.16 6.16
CA ASN A 53 8.72 -9.44 5.73
C ASN A 53 9.58 -10.12 4.64
N ILE A 54 10.15 -9.35 3.71
CA ILE A 54 11.03 -9.87 2.66
C ILE A 54 12.33 -10.39 3.27
N LYS A 55 13.00 -9.62 4.15
CA LYS A 55 14.21 -10.08 4.85
C LYS A 55 13.96 -11.38 5.61
N ASN A 56 12.88 -11.41 6.39
CA ASN A 56 12.48 -12.58 7.18
C ASN A 56 12.24 -13.81 6.28
N ALA A 57 11.50 -13.64 5.18
CA ALA A 57 11.21 -14.71 4.23
C ALA A 57 12.47 -15.24 3.55
N VAL A 58 13.29 -14.36 2.97
CA VAL A 58 14.48 -14.77 2.19
C VAL A 58 15.51 -15.43 3.09
N TYR A 59 15.77 -14.87 4.27
CA TYR A 59 16.71 -15.46 5.23
C TYR A 59 16.28 -16.86 5.69
N ASN A 60 15.03 -17.01 6.14
CA ASN A 60 14.55 -18.31 6.58
C ASN A 60 14.35 -19.29 5.43
N GLY A 61 13.97 -18.81 4.25
CA GLY A 61 13.95 -19.61 3.03
C GLY A 61 15.31 -20.23 2.72
N TYR A 62 16.37 -19.40 2.67
CA TYR A 62 17.73 -19.87 2.47
C TYR A 62 18.17 -20.86 3.55
N LYS A 63 17.95 -20.51 4.83
CA LYS A 63 18.30 -21.35 6.00
C LYS A 63 17.73 -22.78 5.89
N HIS A 64 16.51 -22.93 5.36
CA HIS A 64 15.78 -24.19 5.32
C HIS A 64 15.75 -24.87 3.96
N GLY A 65 16.50 -24.37 2.98
CA GLY A 65 16.62 -24.98 1.65
C GLY A 65 15.48 -24.67 0.69
N ALA A 66 14.84 -23.50 0.81
CA ALA A 66 13.94 -23.01 -0.23
C ALA A 66 14.69 -22.91 -1.57
N ILE A 67 14.03 -23.30 -2.66
CA ILE A 67 14.62 -23.31 -4.00
C ILE A 67 14.38 -21.99 -4.75
N GLY A 68 13.69 -21.03 -4.13
CA GLY A 68 13.47 -19.71 -4.70
C GLY A 68 12.58 -18.80 -3.86
N VAL A 69 12.45 -17.58 -4.34
CA VAL A 69 11.62 -16.51 -3.76
C VAL A 69 10.61 -16.08 -4.82
N LEU A 70 9.32 -16.02 -4.47
CA LEU A 70 8.28 -15.44 -5.30
C LEU A 70 7.71 -14.21 -4.60
N THR A 71 8.17 -13.02 -5.00
CA THR A 71 7.65 -11.77 -4.45
C THR A 71 6.25 -11.50 -4.95
N THR A 72 5.31 -11.39 -4.02
CA THR A 72 3.90 -11.15 -4.31
C THR A 72 3.58 -9.67 -4.30
N ASP A 73 2.82 -9.22 -5.31
CA ASP A 73 2.26 -7.87 -5.40
C ASP A 73 0.77 -8.00 -5.72
N TRP A 74 -0.07 -7.96 -4.69
CA TRP A 74 -1.51 -8.22 -4.83
C TRP A 74 -2.29 -6.99 -5.26
N GLY A 75 -3.46 -7.20 -5.87
CA GLY A 75 -4.37 -6.14 -6.32
C GLY A 75 -5.67 -6.06 -5.53
N ASP A 76 -5.62 -6.29 -4.21
CA ASP A 76 -6.82 -6.38 -3.38
C ASP A 76 -7.73 -5.15 -3.52
N ASN A 77 -9.04 -5.40 -3.44
CA ASN A 77 -10.06 -4.37 -3.45
C ASN A 77 -10.02 -3.44 -4.68
N GLY A 78 -9.61 -3.97 -5.83
CA GLY A 78 -9.64 -3.25 -7.10
C GLY A 78 -8.29 -2.66 -7.52
N HIS A 79 -7.19 -2.98 -6.83
CA HIS A 79 -5.85 -2.50 -7.16
C HIS A 79 -5.75 -0.96 -7.28
N PRO A 80 -6.13 -0.20 -6.24
CA PRO A 80 -6.05 1.26 -6.27
C PRO A 80 -4.62 1.81 -6.10
N GLN A 81 -3.66 0.98 -5.67
CA GLN A 81 -2.27 1.37 -5.54
C GLN A 81 -1.59 1.48 -6.91
N HIS A 82 -0.71 2.46 -7.07
CA HIS A 82 0.12 2.60 -8.26
C HIS A 82 1.47 1.86 -8.09
N LEU A 83 2.02 1.42 -9.23
CA LEU A 83 3.24 0.62 -9.29
C LEU A 83 4.48 1.22 -8.58
N PRO A 84 4.69 2.55 -8.51
CA PRO A 84 5.87 3.12 -7.86
C PRO A 84 6.08 2.65 -6.41
N PHE A 85 5.02 2.37 -5.67
CA PHE A 85 5.10 1.89 -4.29
C PHE A 85 5.63 0.44 -4.19
N SER A 86 5.46 -0.38 -5.23
CA SER A 86 5.87 -1.79 -5.24
C SER A 86 7.38 -1.97 -5.48
N TRP A 87 8.06 -0.98 -6.07
CA TRP A 87 9.48 -1.08 -6.41
C TRP A 87 10.41 -1.25 -5.22
N ILE A 88 10.05 -0.76 -4.02
CA ILE A 88 10.83 -1.04 -2.81
C ILE A 88 10.87 -2.55 -2.53
N GLY A 89 9.71 -3.21 -2.61
CA GLY A 89 9.61 -4.65 -2.37
C GLY A 89 10.24 -5.49 -3.49
N PHE A 90 10.04 -5.10 -4.75
CA PHE A 90 10.67 -5.79 -5.88
C PHE A 90 12.20 -5.71 -5.82
N SER A 91 12.75 -4.51 -5.64
CA SER A 91 14.20 -4.29 -5.64
C SER A 91 14.88 -4.95 -4.44
N LEU A 92 14.26 -4.90 -3.25
CA LEU A 92 14.80 -5.62 -2.09
C LEU A 92 14.79 -7.14 -2.31
N SER A 93 13.68 -7.68 -2.85
CA SER A 93 13.60 -9.11 -3.11
C SER A 93 14.64 -9.56 -4.13
N ALA A 94 14.86 -8.77 -5.19
CA ALA A 94 15.90 -9.03 -6.19
C ALA A 94 17.30 -9.00 -5.56
N ALA A 95 17.60 -7.98 -4.75
CA ALA A 95 18.89 -7.84 -4.08
C ALA A 95 19.18 -9.03 -3.14
N LEU A 96 18.22 -9.40 -2.28
CA LEU A 96 18.41 -10.49 -1.32
C LEU A 96 18.39 -11.88 -1.97
N SER A 97 17.70 -12.05 -3.10
CA SER A 97 17.73 -13.30 -3.87
C SER A 97 19.10 -13.53 -4.51
N TRP A 98 19.85 -12.47 -4.81
CA TRP A 98 21.20 -12.54 -5.33
C TRP A 98 22.26 -12.63 -4.23
N ASN A 99 22.14 -11.79 -3.19
CA ASN A 99 23.10 -11.70 -2.10
C ASN A 99 22.42 -11.59 -0.74
N LEU A 100 22.48 -12.68 0.02
CA LEU A 100 21.88 -12.75 1.35
C LEU A 100 22.56 -11.87 2.40
N ALA A 101 23.80 -11.41 2.15
CA ALA A 101 24.51 -10.50 3.07
C ALA A 101 23.73 -9.19 3.31
N GLY A 102 22.79 -8.86 2.42
CA GLY A 102 21.89 -7.74 2.56
C GLY A 102 22.31 -6.50 1.77
N ILE A 103 21.40 -5.55 1.73
CA ILE A 103 21.60 -4.20 1.20
C ILE A 103 21.05 -3.23 2.26
N GLY A 104 21.79 -2.14 2.53
CA GLY A 104 21.32 -1.09 3.42
C GLY A 104 20.10 -0.37 2.83
N THR A 105 19.20 0.16 3.67
CA THR A 105 18.02 0.88 3.16
C THR A 105 18.40 2.07 2.28
N GLU A 106 19.40 2.86 2.67
CA GLU A 106 19.87 4.00 1.87
C GLU A 106 20.42 3.55 0.51
N GLU A 107 21.27 2.53 0.48
CA GLU A 107 21.81 1.96 -0.75
C GLU A 107 20.73 1.38 -1.66
N LEU A 108 19.71 0.72 -1.08
CA LEU A 108 18.54 0.23 -1.81
C LEU A 108 17.77 1.37 -2.47
N LEU A 109 17.47 2.43 -1.71
CA LEU A 109 16.71 3.57 -2.23
C LEU A 109 17.48 4.31 -3.33
N ASN A 110 18.79 4.50 -3.15
CA ASN A 110 19.66 5.06 -4.17
C ASN A 110 19.70 4.18 -5.43
N SER A 111 19.75 2.86 -5.27
CA SER A 111 19.70 1.91 -6.39
C SER A 111 18.37 1.98 -7.14
N ILE A 112 17.25 2.15 -6.44
CA ILE A 112 15.93 2.34 -7.07
C ILE A 112 15.89 3.66 -7.84
N ASN A 113 16.35 4.76 -7.23
CA ASN A 113 16.43 6.06 -7.90
C ASN A 113 17.24 5.96 -9.19
N LEU A 114 18.42 5.33 -9.15
CA LEU A 114 19.32 5.22 -10.29
C LEU A 114 18.82 4.26 -11.38
N HIS A 115 18.39 3.06 -11.01
CA HIS A 115 18.14 1.98 -11.97
C HIS A 115 16.69 1.81 -12.38
N ILE A 116 15.74 2.31 -11.58
CA ILE A 116 14.30 2.14 -11.83
C ILE A 116 13.67 3.48 -12.20
N PHE A 117 13.95 4.52 -11.42
CA PHE A 117 13.42 5.87 -11.67
C PHE A 117 14.34 6.73 -12.53
N GLU A 118 15.52 6.20 -12.89
CA GLU A 118 16.51 6.83 -13.77
C GLU A 118 16.83 8.28 -13.41
N THR A 119 16.99 8.56 -12.11
CA THR A 119 17.18 9.91 -11.57
C THR A 119 18.18 9.94 -10.41
N GLU A 120 18.84 11.08 -10.25
CA GLU A 120 19.67 11.39 -9.07
C GLU A 120 18.82 11.99 -7.93
N LYS A 121 17.54 12.28 -8.17
CA LYS A 121 16.62 12.84 -7.18
C LYS A 121 16.16 11.76 -6.17
N PRO A 122 15.86 12.12 -4.91
CA PRO A 122 15.54 11.16 -3.85
C PRO A 122 14.07 10.68 -3.90
N LEU A 123 13.57 10.26 -5.07
CA LEU A 123 12.15 9.90 -5.25
C LEU A 123 11.76 8.63 -4.46
N ALA A 124 12.60 7.62 -4.45
CA ALA A 124 12.42 6.40 -3.66
C ALA A 124 12.37 6.71 -2.16
N ASP A 125 13.14 7.68 -1.67
CA ASP A 125 13.11 8.14 -0.29
C ASP A 125 11.78 8.77 0.08
N VAL A 126 11.19 9.56 -0.82
CA VAL A 126 9.86 10.13 -0.66
C VAL A 126 8.82 8.99 -0.55
N ILE A 127 8.86 8.02 -1.47
CA ILE A 127 7.96 6.86 -1.47
C ILE A 127 8.13 6.01 -0.20
N TYR A 128 9.36 5.80 0.25
CA TYR A 128 9.65 5.10 1.49
C TYR A 128 9.11 5.83 2.73
N LYS A 129 9.27 7.16 2.79
CA LYS A 129 8.69 8.00 3.86
C LYS A 129 7.16 7.91 3.89
N LEU A 130 6.51 7.96 2.73
CA LEU A 130 5.06 7.79 2.61
C LEU A 130 4.60 6.43 3.14
N GLY A 131 5.28 5.36 2.72
CA GLY A 131 5.01 3.98 3.14
C GLY A 131 5.27 3.69 4.61
N ARG A 132 5.73 4.67 5.39
CA ARG A 132 5.92 4.57 6.84
C ARG A 132 4.97 5.42 7.66
N LEU A 133 4.16 6.27 7.02
CA LEU A 133 3.21 7.14 7.73
C LEU A 133 2.17 6.35 8.51
N HIS A 134 1.84 5.13 8.07
CA HIS A 134 0.88 4.27 8.77
C HIS A 134 1.32 3.89 10.19
N ASN A 135 2.61 3.96 10.53
CA ASN A 135 3.14 3.64 11.87
C ASN A 135 2.66 4.59 12.98
N ALA A 136 2.16 5.76 12.62
CA ALA A 136 1.54 6.68 13.59
C ALA A 136 0.10 6.27 13.93
N LEU A 137 -0.47 5.28 13.24
CA LEU A 137 -1.82 4.78 13.47
C LEU A 137 -1.79 3.37 14.07
N PRO A 138 -2.90 2.89 14.66
CA PRO A 138 -2.98 1.53 15.19
C PRO A 138 -2.60 0.48 14.16
N TYR A 139 -1.77 -0.48 14.59
CA TYR A 139 -1.35 -1.60 13.76
C TYR A 139 -2.56 -2.27 13.15
N THR A 140 -2.52 -2.48 11.83
CA THR A 140 -3.61 -3.08 11.07
C THR A 140 -3.03 -4.18 10.19
N PRO A 141 -3.39 -5.46 10.46
CA PRO A 141 -2.94 -6.56 9.62
C PRO A 141 -3.35 -6.37 8.17
N ASN A 142 -2.44 -6.68 7.25
CA ASN A 142 -2.72 -6.75 5.82
C ASN A 142 -3.30 -5.46 5.20
N GLY A 143 -3.00 -4.27 5.74
CA GLY A 143 -3.48 -2.99 5.18
C GLY A 143 -3.30 -1.82 6.14
N THR A 144 -3.95 -0.68 5.85
CA THR A 144 -3.86 0.52 6.68
C THR A 144 -5.23 1.02 7.17
N PRO A 145 -5.33 1.68 8.34
CA PRO A 145 -6.60 2.17 8.87
C PRO A 145 -7.36 3.08 7.91
N TYR A 146 -6.67 4.04 7.28
CA TYR A 146 -7.31 4.99 6.35
C TYR A 146 -7.81 4.32 5.07
N PHE A 147 -7.19 3.23 4.62
CA PHE A 147 -7.67 2.45 3.49
C PHE A 147 -8.97 1.72 3.83
N TYR A 148 -8.99 0.98 4.95
CA TYR A 148 -10.17 0.23 5.35
C TYR A 148 -11.33 1.14 5.76
N ALA A 149 -11.05 2.28 6.39
CA ALA A 149 -12.06 3.30 6.64
C ALA A 149 -12.67 3.80 5.32
N PHE A 150 -11.87 4.03 4.29
CA PHE A 150 -12.34 4.51 2.99
C PHE A 150 -13.17 3.47 2.23
N ILE A 151 -12.68 2.22 2.13
CA ILE A 151 -13.36 1.16 1.36
C ILE A 151 -14.55 0.56 2.14
N PHE A 152 -14.42 0.42 3.46
CA PHE A 152 -15.41 -0.22 4.33
C PHE A 152 -15.85 0.67 5.51
N PRO A 153 -16.33 1.90 5.28
CA PRO A 153 -16.63 2.85 6.36
C PRO A 153 -17.68 2.34 7.35
N ASP A 154 -18.71 1.65 6.85
CA ASP A 154 -19.76 1.01 7.64
C ASP A 154 -19.19 -0.01 8.64
N ARG A 155 -18.21 -0.82 8.22
CA ARG A 155 -17.56 -1.82 9.08
C ARG A 155 -16.52 -1.19 9.99
N PHE A 156 -15.74 -0.26 9.47
CA PHE A 156 -14.66 0.39 10.21
C PHE A 156 -15.21 1.30 11.33
N SER A 157 -16.40 1.87 11.16
CA SER A 157 -17.11 2.64 12.21
C SER A 157 -17.31 1.85 13.50
N GLN A 158 -17.43 0.52 13.40
CA GLN A 158 -17.64 -0.39 14.53
C GLN A 158 -16.33 -1.00 15.04
N ASN A 159 -15.19 -0.70 14.40
CA ASN A 159 -13.90 -1.26 14.76
C ASN A 159 -13.32 -0.55 15.98
N GLU A 160 -12.89 -1.32 16.99
CA GLU A 160 -12.31 -0.77 18.22
C GLU A 160 -11.08 0.11 17.96
N LYS A 161 -10.30 -0.19 16.91
CA LYS A 161 -9.13 0.59 16.50
C LYS A 161 -9.46 2.03 16.12
N LEU A 162 -10.70 2.34 15.71
CA LEU A 162 -11.10 3.73 15.45
C LEU A 162 -11.03 4.58 16.72
N ARG A 163 -11.27 3.98 17.89
CA ARG A 163 -11.19 4.66 19.20
C ARG A 163 -9.75 4.96 19.60
N GLU A 164 -8.80 4.13 19.17
CA GLU A 164 -7.36 4.30 19.42
C GLU A 164 -6.73 5.42 18.58
N ILE A 165 -7.38 5.85 17.50
CA ILE A 165 -6.88 6.91 16.63
C ILE A 165 -7.11 8.27 17.29
N ASN A 166 -6.05 9.03 17.56
CA ASN A 166 -6.11 10.41 18.04
C ASN A 166 -6.32 11.39 16.86
N GLU A 167 -7.20 12.38 17.03
CA GLU A 167 -7.45 13.43 16.04
C GLU A 167 -6.22 14.30 15.77
N GLU A 168 -5.46 14.67 16.81
CA GLU A 168 -4.20 15.41 16.67
C GLU A 168 -3.17 14.63 15.83
N THR A 169 -3.15 13.30 15.98
CA THR A 169 -2.29 12.43 15.15
C THR A 169 -2.75 12.44 13.69
N LEU A 170 -4.06 12.41 13.43
CA LEU A 170 -4.59 12.52 12.07
C LEU A 170 -4.26 13.86 11.42
N ASP A 171 -4.38 14.96 12.16
CA ASP A 171 -4.05 16.29 11.64
C ASP A 171 -2.56 16.41 11.31
N LYS A 172 -1.67 15.96 12.22
CA LYS A 172 -0.23 15.88 11.95
C LYS A 172 0.11 15.03 10.73
N LEU A 173 -0.63 13.93 10.52
CA LEU A 173 -0.44 13.08 9.34
C LEU A 173 -0.89 13.78 8.05
N LYS A 174 -2.02 14.51 8.08
CA LYS A 174 -2.49 15.30 6.94
C LYS A 174 -1.50 16.42 6.58
N ASP A 175 -0.94 17.10 7.58
CA ASP A 175 0.08 18.14 7.39
C ASP A 175 1.36 17.56 6.79
N LYS A 176 1.86 16.45 7.36
CA LYS A 176 3.04 15.77 6.82
C LYS A 176 2.83 15.25 5.41
N LEU A 177 1.64 14.76 5.09
CA LEU A 177 1.29 14.30 3.75
C LEU A 177 1.28 15.47 2.75
N LYS A 178 0.83 16.66 3.18
CA LYS A 178 0.88 17.89 2.38
C LYS A 178 2.32 18.33 2.13
N GLU A 179 3.17 18.39 3.16
CA GLU A 179 4.60 18.72 3.03
C GLU A 179 5.30 17.78 2.04
N ILE A 180 5.11 16.47 2.21
CA ILE A 180 5.71 15.45 1.32
C ILE A 180 5.22 15.63 -0.12
N LYS A 181 3.95 15.98 -0.33
CA LYS A 181 3.40 16.25 -1.66
C LYS A 181 4.07 17.48 -2.30
N GLU A 182 4.29 18.55 -1.52
CA GLU A 182 4.96 19.76 -2.00
C GLU A 182 6.41 19.47 -2.43
N ASP A 183 7.15 18.71 -1.61
CA ASP A 183 8.49 18.21 -1.96
C ASP A 183 8.47 17.35 -3.23
N LEU A 184 7.51 16.44 -3.36
CA LEU A 184 7.40 15.58 -4.53
C LEU A 184 7.10 16.37 -5.82
N CYS A 185 6.23 17.38 -5.74
CA CYS A 185 5.94 18.26 -6.87
C CYS A 185 7.16 19.09 -7.27
N SER A 186 7.99 19.54 -6.32
CA SER A 186 9.21 20.29 -6.65
C SER A 186 10.21 19.43 -7.42
N LEU A 187 10.36 18.14 -7.07
CA LEU A 187 11.19 17.19 -7.83
C LEU A 187 10.75 17.11 -9.31
N SER A 188 9.43 17.05 -9.57
CA SER A 188 8.90 17.01 -10.93
C SER A 188 9.10 18.32 -11.71
N LEU A 189 9.14 19.47 -11.02
CA LEU A 189 9.38 20.76 -11.65
C LEU A 189 10.86 20.91 -12.05
N GLU A 190 11.76 20.34 -11.25
CA GLU A 190 13.20 20.33 -11.52
C GLU A 190 13.59 19.30 -12.59
N ASP A 191 12.88 18.17 -12.65
CA ASP A 191 13.11 17.11 -13.62
C ASP A 191 11.79 16.59 -14.22
N LYS A 192 11.52 17.00 -15.46
CA LYS A 192 10.32 16.62 -16.19
C LYS A 192 10.25 15.12 -16.50
N HIS A 193 11.37 14.39 -16.47
CA HIS A 193 11.35 12.93 -16.60
C HIS A 193 10.47 12.27 -15.52
N LEU A 194 10.43 12.88 -14.33
CA LEU A 194 9.71 12.36 -13.17
C LEU A 194 8.20 12.62 -13.22
N GLU A 195 7.71 13.46 -14.13
CA GLU A 195 6.30 13.90 -14.20
C GLU A 195 5.32 12.73 -14.10
N ASN A 196 5.57 11.65 -14.84
CA ASN A 196 4.65 10.52 -14.89
C ASN A 196 4.67 9.63 -13.63
N ILE A 197 5.80 9.56 -12.92
CA ILE A 197 5.92 8.79 -11.68
C ILE A 197 5.36 9.62 -10.52
N VAL A 198 5.70 10.91 -10.49
CA VAL A 198 5.20 11.87 -9.52
C VAL A 198 3.68 11.95 -9.57
N GLU A 199 3.09 12.00 -10.77
CA GLU A 199 1.64 11.98 -10.95
C GLU A 199 0.96 10.75 -10.31
N GLN A 200 1.52 9.55 -10.47
CA GLN A 200 1.03 8.34 -9.84
C GLN A 200 1.09 8.45 -8.31
N VAL A 201 2.25 8.87 -7.77
CA VAL A 201 2.45 9.00 -6.32
C VAL A 201 1.51 10.07 -5.74
N VAL A 202 1.33 11.21 -6.42
CA VAL A 202 0.41 12.28 -6.01
C VAL A 202 -1.04 11.80 -5.97
N ASN A 203 -1.49 11.04 -6.98
CA ASN A 203 -2.86 10.51 -6.98
C ASN A 203 -3.14 9.60 -5.77
N ASN A 204 -2.18 8.74 -5.42
CA ASN A 204 -2.28 7.89 -4.22
C ASN A 204 -2.15 8.68 -2.90
N ILE A 205 -1.36 9.75 -2.86
CA ILE A 205 -1.36 10.71 -1.74
C ILE A 205 -2.76 11.31 -1.55
N GLU A 206 -3.42 11.75 -2.61
CA GLU A 206 -4.77 12.32 -2.49
C GLU A 206 -5.81 11.27 -2.04
N PHE A 207 -5.71 10.02 -2.48
CA PHE A 207 -6.53 8.94 -1.90
C PHE A 207 -6.25 8.70 -0.41
N ALA A 208 -4.98 8.72 0.01
CA ALA A 208 -4.64 8.60 1.44
C ALA A 208 -5.23 9.75 2.25
N LYS A 209 -5.16 10.99 1.74
CA LYS A 209 -5.79 12.17 2.34
C LYS A 209 -7.31 12.01 2.46
N LEU A 210 -7.98 11.53 1.42
CA LEU A 210 -9.41 11.22 1.47
C LEU A 210 -9.69 10.14 2.52
N GLY A 211 -8.90 9.07 2.60
CA GLY A 211 -9.05 8.04 3.63
C GLY A 211 -8.86 8.58 5.06
N MET A 212 -7.92 9.49 5.27
CA MET A 212 -7.75 10.19 6.56
C MET A 212 -8.94 11.11 6.86
N GLN A 213 -9.53 11.75 5.86
CA GLN A 213 -10.76 12.53 6.03
C GLN A 213 -11.95 11.64 6.42
N VAL A 214 -12.06 10.44 5.84
CA VAL A 214 -13.07 9.45 6.22
C VAL A 214 -12.89 9.01 7.67
N LEU A 215 -11.65 8.80 8.14
CA LEU A 215 -11.40 8.54 9.56
C LEU A 215 -11.92 9.68 10.45
N SER A 216 -11.65 10.93 10.08
CA SER A 216 -12.20 12.10 10.81
C SER A 216 -13.73 12.08 10.83
N PHE A 217 -14.38 11.84 9.69
CA PHE A 217 -15.85 11.75 9.63
C PHE A 217 -16.41 10.65 10.53
N LEU A 218 -15.80 9.46 10.53
CA LEU A 218 -16.26 8.37 11.39
C LEU A 218 -16.08 8.69 12.88
N LYS A 219 -15.01 9.42 13.25
CA LYS A 219 -14.82 9.85 14.64
C LYS A 219 -15.83 10.91 15.08
N THR A 220 -16.08 11.91 14.25
CA THR A 220 -16.96 13.04 14.58
C THR A 220 -18.43 12.67 14.50
N TYR A 221 -18.84 11.93 13.47
CA TYR A 221 -20.25 11.70 13.15
C TYR A 221 -20.71 10.26 13.39
N GLY A 222 -19.79 9.33 13.69
CA GLY A 222 -20.06 7.92 13.94
C GLY A 222 -20.38 7.09 12.69
N SER A 223 -20.82 7.72 11.59
CA SER A 223 -21.11 7.07 10.32
C SER A 223 -20.94 8.04 9.15
N ILE A 224 -20.84 7.52 7.93
CA ILE A 224 -20.78 8.37 6.73
C ILE A 224 -22.15 8.95 6.40
N GLU A 225 -23.23 8.25 6.74
CA GLU A 225 -24.62 8.70 6.62
C GLU A 225 -24.93 9.92 7.50
N SER A 226 -24.20 10.09 8.60
CA SER A 226 -24.38 11.21 9.54
C SER A 226 -23.59 12.48 9.17
N VAL A 227 -22.71 12.42 8.16
CA VAL A 227 -21.89 13.59 7.76
C VAL A 227 -22.79 14.71 7.23
N PRO A 228 -22.58 15.99 7.60
CA PRO A 228 -23.33 17.11 7.04
C PRO A 228 -23.14 17.25 5.52
N ASP A 229 -24.21 17.62 4.80
CA ASP A 229 -24.19 17.67 3.32
C ASP A 229 -23.13 18.62 2.77
N ASN A 230 -22.86 19.75 3.44
CA ASN A 230 -21.81 20.69 3.01
C ASN A 230 -20.41 20.07 3.05
N GLU A 231 -20.09 19.29 4.09
CA GLU A 231 -18.81 18.59 4.21
C GLU A 231 -18.71 17.40 3.25
N TRP A 232 -19.82 16.65 3.12
CA TRP A 232 -19.91 15.54 2.18
C TRP A 232 -19.73 16.01 0.74
N ASN A 233 -20.41 17.08 0.32
CA ASN A 233 -20.30 17.60 -1.05
C ASN A 233 -18.87 18.05 -1.39
N LYS A 234 -18.15 18.62 -0.40
CA LYS A 234 -16.74 18.97 -0.58
C LYS A 234 -15.87 17.72 -0.75
N PHE A 235 -16.05 16.73 0.12
CA PHE A 235 -15.36 15.43 0.02
C PHE A 235 -15.63 14.75 -1.33
N ASP A 236 -16.88 14.75 -1.78
CA ASP A 236 -17.30 14.09 -3.01
C ASP A 236 -16.75 14.77 -4.27
N THR A 237 -16.64 16.11 -4.24
CA THR A 237 -15.97 16.88 -5.29
C THR A 237 -14.48 16.55 -5.36
N ASP A 238 -13.80 16.50 -4.21
CA ASP A 238 -12.39 16.10 -4.15
C ASP A 238 -12.20 14.64 -4.62
N LEU A 239 -13.11 13.73 -4.24
CA LEU A 239 -13.11 12.35 -4.69
C LEU A 239 -13.24 12.23 -6.21
N GLU A 240 -14.17 12.97 -6.84
CA GLU A 240 -14.34 12.88 -8.30
C GLU A 240 -13.08 13.34 -9.03
N ARG A 241 -12.46 14.46 -8.61
CA ARG A 241 -11.19 14.92 -9.18
C ARG A 241 -10.10 13.85 -9.09
N VAL A 242 -9.96 13.20 -7.93
CA VAL A 242 -8.94 12.14 -7.74
C VAL A 242 -9.25 10.91 -8.59
N LEU A 243 -10.52 10.58 -8.80
CA LEU A 243 -10.94 9.49 -9.68
C LEU A 243 -10.72 9.80 -11.16
N GLU A 244 -10.91 11.04 -11.60
CA GLU A 244 -10.57 11.47 -12.97
C GLU A 244 -9.08 11.27 -13.26
N ASP A 245 -8.22 11.71 -12.35
CA ASP A 245 -6.78 11.45 -12.43
C ASP A 245 -6.48 9.96 -12.42
N TYR A 246 -7.11 9.20 -11.52
CA TYR A 246 -6.90 7.75 -11.44
C TYR A 246 -7.27 7.03 -12.75
N ARG A 247 -8.41 7.37 -13.37
CA ARG A 247 -8.82 6.79 -14.68
C ARG A 247 -7.78 7.08 -15.76
N ARG A 248 -7.31 8.33 -15.83
CA ARG A 248 -6.32 8.76 -16.82
C ARG A 248 -4.98 8.06 -16.61
N ILE A 249 -4.51 7.97 -15.36
CA ILE A 249 -3.28 7.28 -14.98
C ILE A 249 -3.40 5.78 -15.28
N TRP A 250 -4.53 5.15 -14.93
CA TRP A 250 -4.75 3.73 -15.19
C TRP A 250 -4.63 3.43 -16.69
N LEU A 251 -5.32 4.17 -17.55
CA LEU A 251 -5.29 3.93 -19.01
C LEU A 251 -3.93 4.18 -19.66
N LYS A 252 -3.03 4.89 -18.97
CA LYS A 252 -1.64 5.11 -19.41
C LYS A 252 -0.73 3.93 -19.07
N TRP A 253 -0.95 3.27 -17.93
CA TRP A 253 -0.02 2.27 -17.38
C TRP A 253 -0.57 0.85 -17.33
N ASN A 254 -1.88 0.68 -17.47
CA ASN A 254 -2.58 -0.59 -17.37
C ASN A 254 -3.49 -0.81 -18.58
N ARG A 255 -3.85 -2.07 -18.82
CA ARG A 255 -4.89 -2.39 -19.80
C ARG A 255 -6.25 -1.84 -19.32
N PRO A 256 -7.20 -1.56 -20.24
CA PRO A 256 -8.52 -1.05 -19.84
C PRO A 256 -9.31 -1.98 -18.90
N GLY A 257 -9.06 -3.29 -18.96
CA GLY A 257 -9.71 -4.25 -18.07
C GLY A 257 -9.34 -4.05 -16.61
N GLY A 258 -10.31 -4.15 -15.71
CA GLY A 258 -10.12 -3.94 -14.26
C GLY A 258 -10.44 -2.52 -13.79
N LEU A 259 -10.41 -1.51 -14.69
CA LEU A 259 -10.65 -0.12 -14.33
C LEU A 259 -12.03 0.09 -13.70
N GLU A 260 -13.11 -0.34 -14.36
CA GLU A 260 -14.47 -0.18 -13.86
C GLU A 260 -14.70 -0.93 -12.55
N GLN A 261 -14.07 -2.10 -12.38
CA GLN A 261 -14.09 -2.84 -11.11
C GLN A 261 -13.41 -2.05 -10.00
N SER A 262 -12.25 -1.43 -10.28
CA SER A 262 -11.55 -0.56 -9.33
C SER A 262 -12.40 0.64 -8.93
N ILE A 263 -12.93 1.38 -9.92
CA ILE A 263 -13.80 2.54 -9.70
C ILE A 263 -15.03 2.15 -8.89
N PHE A 264 -15.64 0.99 -9.17
CA PHE A 264 -16.78 0.51 -8.40
C PHE A 264 -16.45 0.30 -6.92
N LYS A 265 -15.24 -0.16 -6.60
CA LYS A 265 -14.74 -0.34 -5.22
C LYS A 265 -14.43 1.01 -4.59
N LEU A 266 -13.70 1.89 -5.29
CA LEU A 266 -13.31 3.23 -4.82
C LEU A 266 -14.51 4.17 -4.60
N THR A 267 -15.60 3.99 -5.34
CA THR A 267 -16.85 4.78 -5.18
C THR A 267 -17.84 4.16 -4.20
N ARG A 268 -17.49 3.05 -3.51
CA ARG A 268 -18.38 2.39 -2.55
C ARG A 268 -18.87 3.33 -1.46
N ILE A 269 -18.03 4.25 -1.01
CA ILE A 269 -18.39 5.22 0.03
C ILE A 269 -19.63 6.05 -0.32
N ARG A 270 -19.86 6.37 -1.61
CA ARG A 270 -21.09 7.03 -2.09
C ARG A 270 -22.33 6.16 -1.89
N ARG A 271 -22.20 4.84 -2.06
CA ARG A 271 -23.31 3.91 -1.83
C ARG A 271 -23.59 3.75 -0.34
N VAL A 272 -22.54 3.66 0.49
CA VAL A 272 -22.69 3.63 1.96
C VAL A 272 -23.35 4.89 2.49
N ARG A 273 -22.96 6.08 2.00
CA ARG A 273 -23.63 7.35 2.30
C ARG A 273 -25.15 7.30 2.09
N ASN A 274 -25.61 6.55 1.09
CA ASN A 274 -27.01 6.36 0.75
C ASN A 274 -27.64 5.12 1.40
N GLY A 275 -27.03 4.56 2.45
CA GLY A 275 -27.56 3.44 3.23
C GLY A 275 -27.24 2.04 2.69
N ASP A 276 -26.41 1.91 1.64
CA ASP A 276 -26.02 0.59 1.14
C ASP A 276 -25.00 -0.09 2.07
N ARG A 277 -25.48 -1.13 2.78
CA ARG A 277 -24.65 -1.97 3.66
C ARG A 277 -24.23 -3.29 3.03
N ARG A 278 -24.57 -3.53 1.76
CA ARG A 278 -24.14 -4.74 1.08
C ARG A 278 -22.61 -4.74 1.02
N GLY A 279 -22.04 -5.89 1.35
CA GLY A 279 -20.61 -6.10 1.19
C GLY A 279 -20.21 -5.95 -0.27
N LEU A 280 -18.91 -5.79 -0.51
CA LEU A 280 -18.36 -6.02 -1.82
C LEU A 280 -18.52 -7.52 -2.14
N ILE A 281 -19.57 -7.89 -2.87
CA ILE A 281 -19.63 -9.17 -3.54
C ILE A 281 -18.63 -9.09 -4.69
N PHE A 282 -17.79 -10.12 -4.78
CA PHE A 282 -16.53 -10.24 -5.54
C PHE A 282 -16.42 -9.32 -6.77
#